data_AF-A0A5K1FV57-F1
#
_entry.id   AF-A0A5K1FV57-F1
#
_cell.length_a   1.000
_cell.length_b   1.000
_cell.length_c   1.000
_cell.angle_alpha   90.00
_cell.angle_beta   90.00
_cell.angle_gamma   90.00
#
_symmetry.space_group_name_H-M   'P 1'
#
loop_
_entity.id
_entity.type
_entity.pdbx_description
1 polymer ?
#
loop_
_entity_poly.entity_id
_entity_poly.type
_entity_poly.pdbx_seq_one_letter_code
_entity_poly.pdbx_strand_id
1 'polypeptide(L)'
;NFASRSDTIFCGVFDGHGPFGHMVARKVRDSLPLKLCTHWKVNGTIQNSLSENNSATGSMNSEETASINMDDEWGESLPPDENEKLPEMYLTLKQSFLKAFKVMDKELKLHPTIDCFCSGTTAVTLVKQ
;
A
#
# COMPACT_ATOMS: atom_id res chain seq x y z
N ASN A 1 12.09 -1.77 15.47
CA ASN A 1 11.45 -0.47 15.21
C ASN A 1 10.88 -0.46 13.81
N PHE A 2 9.56 -0.58 13.69
CA PHE A 2 8.86 -0.53 12.41
C PHE A 2 8.79 0.93 11.90
N ALA A 3 8.95 1.16 10.59
CA ALA A 3 8.96 2.49 9.98
C ALA A 3 9.91 3.51 10.65
N SER A 4 11.05 3.07 11.18
CA SER A 4 12.02 3.91 11.91
C SER A 4 11.46 4.61 13.17
N ARG A 5 10.29 4.17 13.67
CA ARG A 5 9.68 4.68 14.91
C ARG A 5 10.01 3.74 16.06
N SER A 6 10.53 4.31 17.16
CA SER A 6 11.02 3.55 18.33
C SER A 6 9.93 2.82 19.09
N ASP A 7 8.70 3.32 19.04
CA ASP A 7 7.54 2.74 19.73
C ASP A 7 6.51 2.21 18.73
N THR A 8 6.97 1.56 17.66
CA THR A 8 6.07 0.98 16.66
C THR A 8 6.46 -0.44 16.31
N ILE A 9 5.48 -1.34 16.42
CA ILE A 9 5.62 -2.77 16.17
C ILE A 9 4.63 -3.17 15.08
N PHE A 10 5.13 -3.87 14.07
CA PHE A 10 4.29 -4.54 13.07
C PHE A 10 4.21 -6.03 13.40
N CYS A 11 2.98 -6.55 13.42
CA CYS A 11 2.70 -7.97 13.56
C CYS A 11 1.87 -8.44 12.36
N GLY A 12 2.13 -9.67 11.90
CA GLY A 12 1.37 -10.26 10.80
C GLY A 12 1.29 -11.78 10.91
N VAL A 13 0.12 -12.33 10.64
CA VAL A 13 -0.11 -13.78 10.46
C VAL A 13 -0.51 -14.02 9.02
N PHE A 14 0.13 -14.99 8.38
CA PHE A 14 -0.06 -15.29 6.96
C PHE A 14 -0.28 -16.80 6.80
N ASP A 15 -1.49 -17.18 6.41
CA ASP A 15 -1.87 -18.57 6.17
C ASP A 15 -1.96 -18.86 4.67
N GLY A 16 -0.92 -19.52 4.17
CA GLY A 16 -0.75 -19.82 2.75
C GLY A 16 -1.51 -21.07 2.31
N HIS A 17 -2.19 -21.00 1.17
CA HIS A 17 -2.94 -22.12 0.60
C HIS A 17 -2.58 -22.36 -0.87
N GLY A 18 -2.89 -23.57 -1.35
CA GLY A 18 -2.58 -23.99 -2.71
C GLY A 18 -1.16 -24.54 -2.89
N PRO A 19 -0.80 -24.98 -4.11
CA PRO A 19 0.50 -25.60 -4.39
C PRO A 19 1.70 -24.75 -3.98
N PHE A 20 1.59 -23.42 -4.14
CA PHE A 20 2.64 -22.46 -3.81
C PHE A 20 2.29 -21.55 -2.63
N GLY A 21 1.25 -21.87 -1.84
CA GLY A 21 0.78 -21.02 -0.74
C GLY A 21 1.85 -20.67 0.28
N HIS A 22 2.69 -21.64 0.63
CA HIS A 22 3.82 -21.44 1.54
C HIS A 22 4.86 -20.43 0.99
N MET A 23 5.06 -20.36 -0.33
CA MET A 23 5.92 -19.37 -0.98
C MET A 23 5.28 -17.99 -0.98
N VAL A 24 3.97 -17.92 -1.26
CA VAL A 24 3.18 -16.68 -1.20
C VAL A 24 3.22 -16.11 0.21
N ALA A 25 2.84 -16.90 1.23
CA ALA A 25 2.85 -16.47 2.63
C ALA A 25 4.25 -16.00 3.09
N ARG A 26 5.32 -16.73 2.70
CA ARG A 26 6.71 -16.31 2.97
C ARG A 26 7.04 -14.96 2.31
N LYS A 27 6.68 -14.78 1.04
CA LYS A 27 6.94 -13.54 0.31
C LYS A 27 6.20 -12.36 0.93
N VAL A 28 4.93 -12.54 1.31
CA VAL A 28 4.13 -11.52 1.99
C VAL A 28 4.77 -11.18 3.34
N ARG A 29 5.11 -12.18 4.16
CA ARG A 29 5.78 -11.97 5.46
C ARG A 29 7.06 -11.14 5.33
N ASP A 30 7.88 -11.44 4.33
CA ASP A 30 9.21 -10.84 4.19
C ASP A 30 9.16 -9.45 3.53
N SER A 31 8.15 -9.16 2.68
CA SER A 31 8.11 -7.95 1.84
C SER A 31 7.01 -6.95 2.21
N LEU A 32 5.91 -7.39 2.83
CA LEU A 32 4.77 -6.53 3.15
C LEU A 32 5.11 -5.44 4.18
N PRO A 33 5.89 -5.72 5.25
CA PRO A 33 6.26 -4.68 6.20
C PRO A 33 7.01 -3.52 5.54
N LEU A 34 7.89 -3.81 4.58
CA LEU A 34 8.66 -2.79 3.86
C LEU A 34 7.76 -1.95 2.95
N LYS A 35 6.83 -2.56 2.21
CA LYS A 35 5.84 -1.84 1.39
C LYS A 35 4.92 -0.96 2.23
N LEU A 36 4.52 -1.45 3.40
CA LEU A 36 3.74 -0.66 4.34
C LEU A 36 4.54 0.55 4.81
N CYS A 37 5.79 0.38 5.21
CA CYS A 37 6.69 1.49 5.58
C CYS A 37 6.84 2.53 4.45
N THR A 38 6.93 2.13 3.18
CA THR A 38 7.13 3.08 2.08
C THR A 38 5.91 3.94 1.80
N HIS A 39 4.70 3.39 1.98
CA HIS A 39 3.45 4.12 1.83
C HIS A 39 3.05 4.87 3.10
N TRP A 40 3.55 4.41 4.25
CA TRP A 40 3.42 5.06 5.55
C TRP A 40 4.37 6.25 5.65
N LYS A 41 4.01 7.35 4.98
CA LYS A 41 4.66 8.65 5.13
C LYS A 41 3.78 9.56 5.98
N VAL A 42 4.36 10.09 7.06
CA VAL A 42 3.78 11.13 7.91
C VAL A 42 3.61 12.39 7.05
N ASN A 43 2.38 12.89 6.92
CA ASN A 43 2.13 14.22 6.39
C ASN A 43 2.77 15.25 7.33
N GLY A 44 3.99 15.67 7.02
CA GLY A 44 4.60 16.87 7.60
C GLY A 44 4.31 18.13 6.77
N THR A 45 4.00 18.02 5.47
CA THR A 45 3.71 19.15 4.58
C THR A 45 3.17 18.59 3.26
N ILE A 46 1.87 18.69 2.97
CA ILE A 46 1.28 19.09 1.67
C ILE A 46 -0.17 19.54 1.96
N GLN A 47 -0.30 20.74 2.49
CA GLN A 47 -1.36 21.66 2.10
C GLN A 47 -0.70 22.99 1.78
N ASN A 48 -0.20 23.12 0.54
CA ASN A 48 -0.21 24.35 -0.25
C ASN A 48 0.56 24.15 -1.56
N SER A 49 -0.04 24.65 -2.65
CA SER A 49 0.44 24.68 -4.05
C SER A 49 0.40 23.31 -4.75
N LEU A 50 -0.26 23.12 -5.89
CA LEU A 50 -0.35 24.04 -7.00
C LEU A 50 -1.66 23.78 -7.77
N SER A 51 -2.59 24.73 -7.65
CA SER A 51 -3.55 25.06 -8.69
C SER A 51 -2.82 25.47 -9.97
N GLU A 52 -3.36 25.04 -11.11
CA GLU A 52 -3.16 25.44 -12.52
C GLU A 52 -2.13 26.55 -12.84
N ASN A 53 -1.36 26.36 -13.94
CA ASN A 53 -1.29 27.28 -15.11
C ASN A 53 -0.24 26.82 -16.16
N ASN A 54 -0.64 26.86 -17.43
CA ASN A 54 0.13 26.54 -18.65
C ASN A 54 1.40 27.39 -18.87
N SER A 55 2.47 26.80 -19.42
CA SER A 55 3.19 27.32 -20.61
C SER A 55 4.33 26.39 -21.06
N ALA A 56 4.55 26.38 -22.37
CA ALA A 56 5.34 25.45 -23.17
C ALA A 56 6.87 25.55 -22.98
N THR A 57 7.59 24.45 -23.24
CA THR A 57 8.63 24.30 -24.30
C THR A 57 9.71 23.26 -23.92
N GLY A 58 9.85 22.21 -24.75
CA GLY A 58 11.18 21.68 -25.13
C GLY A 58 11.59 20.24 -24.71
N SER A 59 11.48 19.31 -25.67
CA SER A 59 12.47 18.24 -26.01
C SER A 59 12.60 17.01 -25.06
N MET A 60 12.00 15.86 -25.38
CA MET A 60 12.43 14.71 -26.22
C MET A 60 13.24 13.58 -25.49
N ASN A 61 12.53 12.44 -25.34
CA ASN A 61 12.94 11.02 -25.47
C ASN A 61 13.37 10.21 -24.22
N SER A 62 12.50 9.31 -23.74
CA SER A 62 12.51 7.85 -24.04
C SER A 62 11.61 7.07 -23.06
N GLU A 63 10.51 6.53 -23.61
CA GLU A 63 9.95 5.16 -23.49
C GLU A 63 10.33 4.35 -22.22
N GLU A 64 9.47 3.75 -21.40
CA GLU A 64 8.05 3.38 -21.44
C GLU A 64 7.63 3.24 -19.97
N THR A 65 7.20 4.33 -19.32
CA THR A 65 6.53 4.22 -18.01
C THR A 65 5.04 4.18 -18.31
N ALA A 66 4.51 2.97 -18.47
CA ALA A 66 3.09 2.73 -18.67
C ALA A 66 2.30 3.31 -17.48
N SER A 67 1.88 4.56 -17.66
CA SER A 67 0.64 5.17 -17.19
C SER A 67 -0.04 4.42 -16.04
N ILE A 68 0.32 4.77 -14.81
CA ILE A 68 -0.48 4.45 -13.64
C ILE A 68 -1.64 5.45 -13.61
N ASN A 69 -2.60 5.28 -14.50
CA ASN A 69 -3.89 5.95 -14.43
C ASN A 69 -4.95 4.98 -14.94
N MET A 70 -5.70 4.40 -14.02
CA MET A 70 -7.15 4.53 -13.98
C MET A 70 -7.71 3.78 -12.78
N ASP A 71 -8.45 4.56 -11.99
CA ASP A 71 -9.56 4.17 -11.12
C ASP A 71 -9.27 3.26 -9.91
N ASP A 72 -9.30 3.86 -8.73
CA ASP A 72 -9.80 3.22 -7.51
C ASP A 72 -10.74 4.23 -6.83
N GLU A 73 -11.90 4.48 -7.42
CA GLU A 73 -13.05 5.02 -6.70
C GLU A 73 -13.55 3.97 -5.68
N TRP A 74 -12.76 3.65 -4.65
CA TRP A 74 -13.13 2.62 -3.67
C TRP A 74 -12.86 3.06 -2.24
N GLY A 75 -13.93 3.55 -1.63
CA GLY A 75 -14.09 3.73 -0.20
C GLY A 75 -13.71 5.11 0.33
N GLU A 76 -14.33 6.18 -0.21
CA GLU A 76 -14.74 7.26 0.69
C GLU A 76 -15.56 6.59 1.79
N SER A 77 -14.95 6.42 2.97
CA SER A 77 -15.73 6.19 4.17
C SER A 77 -16.73 7.33 4.22
N LEU A 78 -18.01 7.00 4.34
CA LEU A 78 -19.07 7.94 4.70
C LEU A 78 -18.51 8.96 5.69
N PRO A 79 -18.81 10.26 5.53
CA PRO A 79 -18.38 11.25 6.51
C PRO A 79 -18.72 10.68 7.89
N PRO A 80 -17.74 10.63 8.81
CA PRO A 80 -17.99 10.09 10.13
C PRO A 80 -19.22 10.82 10.68
N ASP A 81 -20.13 10.06 11.28
CA ASP A 81 -21.18 10.62 12.11
C ASP A 81 -20.51 11.69 12.99
N GLU A 82 -21.03 12.92 13.00
CA GLU A 82 -20.31 14.14 13.43
C GLU A 82 -19.76 14.09 14.88
N ASN A 83 -20.06 13.01 15.61
CA ASN A 83 -19.73 12.76 17.00
C ASN A 83 -18.51 11.85 17.26
N GLU A 84 -17.85 11.24 16.25
CA GLU A 84 -16.62 10.46 16.46
C GLU A 84 -15.43 10.98 15.63
N LYS A 85 -14.56 11.79 16.26
CA LYS A 85 -13.28 12.20 15.68
C LYS A 85 -12.29 11.04 15.73
N LEU A 86 -12.18 10.29 14.63
CA LEU A 86 -11.11 9.31 14.47
C LEU A 86 -9.73 10.02 14.48
N PRO A 87 -8.69 9.41 15.07
CA PRO A 87 -7.34 9.98 15.01
C PRO A 87 -6.92 10.18 13.55
N GLU A 88 -6.32 11.33 13.22
CA GLU A 88 -5.84 11.67 11.87
C GLU A 88 -4.99 10.53 11.25
N MET A 89 -4.21 9.87 12.10
CA MET A 89 -3.37 8.74 11.76
C MET A 89 -4.14 7.51 11.25
N TYR A 90 -5.41 7.32 11.63
CA TYR A 90 -6.23 6.19 11.18
C TYR A 90 -6.40 6.20 9.66
N LEU A 91 -6.73 7.35 9.08
CA LEU A 91 -6.94 7.47 7.63
C LEU A 91 -5.64 7.20 6.88
N THR A 92 -4.53 7.78 7.34
CA THR A 92 -3.19 7.51 6.78
C THR A 92 -2.84 6.03 6.86
N LEU A 93 -3.16 5.34 7.96
CA LEU A 93 -2.84 3.92 8.16
C LEU A 93 -3.67 3.04 7.25
N LYS A 94 -4.98 3.29 7.21
CA LYS A 94 -5.91 2.61 6.32
C LYS A 94 -5.44 2.72 4.86
N GLN A 95 -5.14 3.93 4.40
CA GLN A 95 -4.66 4.15 3.03
C GLN A 95 -3.29 3.48 2.76
N SER A 96 -2.38 3.52 3.74
CA SER A 96 -1.05 2.90 3.62
C SER A 96 -1.15 1.38 3.51
N PHE A 97 -2.00 0.75 4.31
CA PHE A 97 -2.28 -0.68 4.22
C PHE A 97 -2.86 -1.05 2.86
N LEU A 98 -3.91 -0.35 2.41
CA LEU A 98 -4.54 -0.63 1.12
C LEU A 98 -3.52 -0.56 -0.03
N LYS A 99 -2.71 0.50 -0.08
CA LYS A 99 -1.65 0.65 -1.09
C LYS A 99 -0.61 -0.48 -0.99
N ALA A 100 -0.13 -0.79 0.21
CA ALA A 100 0.89 -1.82 0.41
C ALA A 100 0.40 -3.22 0.00
N PHE A 101 -0.84 -3.58 0.36
CA PHE A 101 -1.45 -4.84 -0.06
C PHE A 101 -1.67 -4.89 -1.57
N LYS A 102 -2.15 -3.81 -2.19
CA LYS A 102 -2.34 -3.75 -3.65
C LYS A 102 -1.02 -3.90 -4.42
N VAL A 103 0.05 -3.26 -3.96
CA VAL A 103 1.38 -3.41 -4.56
C VAL A 103 1.91 -4.84 -4.35
N MET A 104 1.73 -5.41 -3.16
CA MET A 104 2.09 -6.81 -2.88
C MET A 104 1.39 -7.80 -3.80
N ASP A 105 0.07 -7.65 -3.97
CA ASP A 105 -0.74 -8.54 -4.79
C ASP A 105 -0.32 -8.50 -6.27
N LYS A 106 -0.07 -7.30 -6.80
CA LYS A 106 0.48 -7.13 -8.16
C LYS A 106 1.84 -7.80 -8.34
N GLU A 107 2.74 -7.68 -7.37
CA GLU A 107 4.05 -8.34 -7.43
C GLU A 107 3.94 -9.86 -7.39
N LEU A 108 3.04 -10.41 -6.57
CA LEU A 108 2.78 -11.85 -6.51
C LEU A 108 2.23 -12.37 -7.84
N LYS A 109 1.31 -11.63 -8.45
CA LYS A 109 0.71 -11.97 -9.76
C LYS A 109 1.74 -11.98 -10.90
N LEU A 110 2.76 -11.12 -10.84
CA LEU A 110 3.84 -11.05 -11.83
C LEU A 110 4.97 -12.06 -11.58
N HIS A 111 4.92 -12.81 -10.46
CA HIS A 111 6.00 -13.71 -10.09
C HIS A 111 6.02 -14.95 -11.00
N PRO A 112 7.12 -15.24 -11.72
CA PRO A 112 7.13 -16.23 -12.80
C PRO A 112 6.90 -17.68 -12.33
N THR A 113 7.12 -17.96 -11.04
CA THR A 113 7.01 -19.30 -10.46
C THR A 113 5.76 -19.50 -9.59
N ILE A 114 4.93 -18.48 -9.38
CA ILE A 114 3.75 -18.59 -8.52
C ILE A 114 2.52 -18.71 -9.42
N ASP A 115 1.82 -19.83 -9.33
CA ASP A 115 0.49 -19.96 -9.92
C ASP A 115 -0.54 -19.20 -9.07
N CYS A 116 -0.88 -17.98 -9.49
CA CYS A 116 -1.84 -17.12 -8.79
C CYS A 116 -3.30 -17.54 -8.95
N PHE A 117 -3.61 -18.56 -9.77
CA PHE A 117 -4.98 -19.06 -9.89
C PHE A 117 -5.37 -19.93 -8.70
N CYS A 118 -4.46 -20.81 -8.25
CA CYS A 118 -4.71 -21.75 -7.16
C CYS A 118 -3.87 -21.49 -5.90
N SER A 119 -2.94 -20.53 -5.90
CA SER A 119 -2.06 -20.27 -4.76
C SER A 119 -2.25 -18.87 -4.20
N GLY A 120 -2.36 -18.77 -2.88
CA GLY A 120 -2.58 -17.51 -2.20
C GLY A 120 -2.20 -17.57 -0.72
N THR A 121 -2.46 -16.48 0.00
CA THR A 121 -2.36 -16.42 1.46
C THR A 121 -3.45 -15.52 2.01
N THR A 122 -4.01 -15.88 3.16
CA THR A 122 -4.72 -14.88 3.97
C THR A 122 -3.69 -14.06 4.75
N ALA A 123 -4.09 -12.87 5.21
CA ALA A 123 -3.21 -12.00 6.00
C ALA A 123 -4.03 -11.26 7.06
N VAL A 124 -3.58 -11.36 8.31
CA VAL A 124 -4.05 -10.50 9.41
C VAL A 124 -2.86 -9.72 9.90
N THR A 125 -2.93 -8.38 9.85
CA THR A 125 -1.80 -7.51 10.21
C THR A 125 -2.23 -6.43 11.20
N LEU A 126 -1.30 -6.05 12.06
CA LEU A 126 -1.49 -5.07 13.13
C LEU A 126 -0.27 -4.15 13.17
N VAL A 127 -0.51 -2.85 13.34
CA VAL A 127 0.52 -1.90 13.78
C VAL A 127 0.14 -1.42 15.17
N LYS A 128 0.98 -1.75 16.16
CA LYS A 128 0.90 -1.20 17.51
C LYS A 128 1.78 0.06 17.58
N GLN A 129 1.23 1.11 18.16
CA GLN A 129 1.90 2.36 18.51
C GLN A 129 1.67 2.70 19.98
#